data_AF-A0A439RF87-F1
#
_entry.id   AF-A0A439RF87-F1
#
_cell.length_a   1.000
_cell.length_b   1.000
_cell.length_c   1.000
_cell.angle_alpha   90.00
_cell.angle_beta   90.00
_cell.angle_gamma   90.00
#
_symmetry.space_group_name_H-M   'P 1'
#
loop_
_entity.id
_entity.type
_entity.pdbx_description
1 polymer ?
#
loop_
_entity_poly.entity_id
_entity_poly.type
_entity_poly.pdbx_seq_one_letter_code
_entity_poly.pdbx_strand_id
1 'polypeptide(L)'
;MKGTGRRVYGAIYTRSDGRSFYLAWRRARDMFRDGEPTNSDAIRHGKASWALDYDTLIMLRNRGVRIVGILEKESEDIWLTTLDNFMTVNMAPPRDYSRRGGAVQRYMPTYLFKRKSGVVRI
;
A
#
# COMPACT_ATOMS: atom_id res chain seq x y z
N MET A 1 22.71 18.93 10.18
CA MET A 1 21.42 18.80 9.46
C MET A 1 21.18 17.33 9.18
N LYS A 2 20.20 16.68 9.84
CA LYS A 2 19.85 15.28 9.57
C LYS A 2 19.02 15.24 8.29
N GLY A 3 19.67 14.99 7.15
CA GLY A 3 18.97 14.60 5.94
C GLY A 3 18.20 13.32 6.23
N THR A 4 16.88 13.43 6.35
CA THR A 4 15.97 12.31 6.53
C THR A 4 15.99 11.48 5.25
N GLY A 5 16.98 10.56 5.15
CA GLY A 5 17.03 9.54 4.12
C GLY A 5 15.65 8.90 4.00
N ARG A 6 15.14 8.85 2.76
CA ARG A 6 13.81 8.33 2.40
C ARG A 6 13.72 6.90 2.91
N ARG A 7 13.16 6.71 4.12
CA ARG A 7 13.08 5.39 4.77
C ARG A 7 12.38 4.45 3.79
N VAL A 8 13.06 3.37 3.43
CA VAL A 8 12.51 2.35 2.54
C VAL A 8 11.42 1.62 3.32
N TYR A 9 10.15 1.98 3.10
CA TYR A 9 8.99 1.44 3.80
C TYR A 9 8.47 0.13 3.17
N GLY A 10 9.34 -0.72 2.66
CA GLY A 10 8.94 -1.97 2.01
C GLY A 10 10.09 -2.71 1.33
N ALA A 11 9.81 -3.86 0.73
CA ALA A 11 10.81 -4.63 0.01
C ALA A 11 10.25 -5.27 -1.26
N ILE A 12 11.12 -5.46 -2.25
CA ILE A 12 10.85 -6.30 -3.41
C ILE A 12 11.29 -7.72 -3.06
N TYR A 13 10.37 -8.66 -3.18
CA TYR A 13 10.59 -10.09 -2.96
C TYR A 13 10.59 -10.79 -4.32
N THR A 14 11.55 -11.67 -4.54
CA THR A 14 11.64 -12.48 -5.75
C THR A 14 11.35 -13.93 -5.39
N ARG A 15 10.41 -14.55 -6.09
CA ARG A 15 10.11 -15.97 -5.96
C ARG A 15 11.15 -16.81 -6.70
N SER A 16 11.19 -18.10 -6.41
CA SER A 16 12.05 -19.07 -7.10
C SER A 16 11.80 -19.16 -8.61
N ASP A 17 10.62 -18.75 -9.09
CA ASP A 17 10.27 -18.67 -10.51
C ASP A 17 10.74 -17.35 -11.19
N GLY A 18 11.51 -16.52 -10.48
CA GLY A 18 12.02 -15.24 -10.97
C GLY A 18 11.00 -14.10 -10.94
N ARG A 19 9.75 -14.33 -10.54
CA ARG A 19 8.74 -13.27 -10.44
C ARG A 19 8.96 -12.43 -9.19
N SER A 20 8.93 -11.10 -9.35
CA SER A 20 9.06 -10.16 -8.24
C SER A 20 7.74 -9.51 -7.86
N PHE A 21 7.54 -9.30 -6.55
CA PHE A 21 6.44 -8.53 -5.99
C PHE A 21 6.94 -7.56 -4.93
N TYR A 22 6.23 -6.47 -4.70
CA TYR A 22 6.59 -5.47 -3.70
C TYR A 22 5.60 -5.47 -2.55
N LEU A 23 6.09 -5.45 -1.31
CA LEU A 23 5.27 -5.19 -0.13
C LEU A 23 5.75 -3.93 0.57
N ALA A 24 4.86 -2.94 0.71
CA ALA A 24 5.07 -1.85 1.65
C ALA A 24 4.71 -2.32 3.07
N TRP A 25 5.57 -2.03 4.03
CA TRP A 25 5.34 -2.33 5.43
C TRP A 25 4.59 -1.18 6.08
N ARG A 26 3.35 -1.43 6.50
CA ARG A 26 2.46 -0.43 7.11
C ARG A 26 1.99 -0.89 8.47
N ARG A 27 1.61 0.06 9.31
CA ARG A 27 0.91 -0.21 10.56
C ARG A 27 -0.59 -0.16 10.34
N ALA A 28 -1.37 -0.84 11.17
CA ALA A 28 -2.84 -0.75 11.18
C ALA A 28 -3.32 0.71 11.14
N ARG A 29 -2.71 1.57 11.96
CA ARG A 29 -3.04 3.00 12.05
C ARG A 29 -2.75 3.83 10.80
N ASP A 30 -1.96 3.30 9.87
CA ASP A 30 -1.62 3.97 8.61
C ASP A 30 -2.72 3.78 7.55
N MET A 31 -3.72 2.94 7.82
CA MET A 31 -4.88 2.74 6.95
C MET A 31 -5.69 4.02 6.86
N PHE A 32 -6.04 4.41 5.64
CA PHE A 32 -6.91 5.56 5.41
C PHE A 32 -8.36 5.15 5.65
N ARG A 33 -9.06 5.89 6.51
CA ARG A 33 -10.42 5.57 6.99
C ARG A 33 -11.54 6.43 6.39
N ASP A 34 -11.20 7.44 5.60
CA ASP A 34 -12.16 8.40 5.02
C ASP A 34 -13.22 8.92 6.01
N GLY A 35 -12.77 9.29 7.21
CA GLY A 35 -13.61 9.86 8.27
C GLY A 35 -14.22 8.85 9.25
N GLU A 36 -14.09 7.55 9.01
CA GLU A 36 -14.64 6.52 9.92
C GLU A 36 -13.85 6.41 11.23
N PRO A 37 -14.51 6.12 12.38
CA PRO A 37 -13.88 6.17 13.70
C PRO A 37 -12.92 5.02 13.98
N THR A 38 -13.06 3.88 13.30
CA THR A 38 -12.17 2.72 13.42
C THR A 38 -11.81 2.13 12.05
N ASN A 39 -10.74 1.34 11.99
CA ASN A 39 -10.39 0.59 10.77
C ASN A 39 -11.49 -0.42 10.40
N SER A 40 -12.08 -1.09 11.40
CA SER A 40 -13.14 -2.07 11.19
C SER A 40 -14.37 -1.44 10.55
N ASP A 41 -14.77 -0.24 10.98
CA ASP A 41 -15.91 0.48 10.38
C ASP A 41 -15.58 0.95 8.96
N ALA A 42 -14.35 1.46 8.73
CA ALA A 42 -13.89 1.81 7.39
C ALA A 42 -13.90 0.62 6.43
N ILE A 43 -13.48 -0.57 6.88
CA ILE A 43 -13.52 -1.79 6.07
C ILE A 43 -14.97 -2.19 5.81
N ARG A 44 -15.83 -2.23 6.84
CA ARG A 44 -17.24 -2.61 6.71
C ARG A 44 -18.00 -1.70 5.75
N HIS A 45 -17.73 -0.39 5.77
CA HIS A 45 -18.38 0.60 4.92
C HIS A 45 -17.70 0.78 3.55
N GLY A 46 -16.65 0.01 3.23
CA GLY A 46 -15.95 0.11 1.94
C GLY A 46 -15.13 1.38 1.74
N LYS A 47 -14.83 2.11 2.82
CA LYS A 47 -14.07 3.38 2.82
C LYS A 47 -12.58 3.21 3.12
N ALA A 48 -12.21 2.07 3.67
CA ALA A 48 -10.82 1.75 3.99
C ALA A 48 -9.96 1.70 2.73
N SER A 49 -8.81 2.37 2.76
CA SER A 49 -7.83 2.34 1.67
C SER A 49 -6.39 2.24 2.18
N TRP A 50 -5.55 1.59 1.38
CA TRP A 50 -4.09 1.60 1.55
C TRP A 50 -3.43 2.52 0.52
N ALA A 51 -2.38 3.22 0.93
CA ALA A 51 -1.70 4.20 0.09
C ALA A 51 -0.25 3.82 -0.26
N LEU A 52 0.09 4.02 -1.54
CA LEU A 52 1.45 3.96 -2.07
C LEU A 52 1.80 5.27 -2.79
N ASP A 53 3.06 5.70 -2.67
CA ASP A 53 3.56 6.88 -3.37
C ASP A 53 3.63 6.61 -4.88
N TYR A 54 3.20 7.58 -5.68
CA TYR A 54 3.17 7.46 -7.13
C TYR A 54 4.57 7.20 -7.73
N ASP A 55 5.61 7.89 -7.24
CA ASP A 55 7.00 7.66 -7.67
C ASP A 55 7.45 6.22 -7.42
N THR A 56 7.02 5.63 -6.30
CA THR A 56 7.34 4.24 -5.96
C THR A 56 6.66 3.30 -6.97
N LEU A 57 5.41 3.56 -7.33
CA LEU A 57 4.69 2.77 -8.33
C LEU A 57 5.35 2.87 -9.71
N ILE A 58 5.79 4.05 -10.14
CA ILE A 58 6.53 4.22 -11.40
C ILE A 58 7.85 3.46 -11.37
N MET A 59 8.63 3.59 -10.29
CA MET A 59 9.88 2.86 -10.11
C MET A 59 9.66 1.34 -10.18
N LEU A 60 8.63 0.81 -9.51
CA LEU A 60 8.30 -0.61 -9.52
C LEU A 60 7.89 -1.09 -10.92
N ARG A 61 7.10 -0.30 -11.65
CA ARG A 61 6.72 -0.58 -13.03
C ARG A 61 7.95 -0.71 -13.94
N ASN A 62 8.88 0.24 -13.83
CA ASN A 62 10.13 0.23 -14.60
C ASN A 62 11.02 -0.98 -14.28
N ARG A 63 10.89 -1.56 -13.07
CA ARG A 63 11.59 -2.79 -12.66
C ARG A 63 10.85 -4.07 -13.04
N GLY A 64 9.74 -3.98 -13.78
CA GLY A 64 8.94 -5.13 -14.20
C GLY A 64 8.11 -5.78 -13.08
N VAL A 65 7.96 -5.11 -11.93
CA VAL A 65 7.11 -5.60 -10.83
C VAL A 65 5.64 -5.46 -11.25
N ARG A 66 4.88 -6.55 -11.17
CA ARG A 66 3.44 -6.57 -11.54
C ARG A 66 2.51 -6.66 -10.34
N ILE A 67 2.99 -7.22 -9.23
CA ILE A 67 2.21 -7.43 -8.01
C ILE A 67 2.78 -6.49 -6.94
N VAL A 68 1.90 -5.73 -6.32
CA VAL A 68 2.23 -4.81 -5.22
C VAL A 68 1.25 -5.03 -4.08
N GLY A 69 1.65 -4.67 -2.88
CA GLY A 69 0.82 -4.91 -1.72
C GLY A 69 1.32 -4.26 -0.45
N ILE A 70 0.60 -4.55 0.63
CA ILE A 70 0.89 -4.10 1.98
C ILE A 70 1.11 -5.33 2.87
N LEU A 71 2.15 -5.29 3.69
CA LEU A 71 2.28 -6.13 4.88
C LEU A 71 1.92 -5.27 6.09
N GLU A 72 0.81 -5.60 6.75
CA GLU A 72 0.43 -4.98 8.01
C GLU A 72 1.30 -5.57 9.14
N LYS A 73 2.04 -4.71 9.84
CA LYS A 73 3.07 -5.16 10.80
C LYS A 73 2.51 -5.81 12.05
N GLU A 74 1.34 -5.36 12.51
CA GLU A 74 0.75 -5.84 13.76
C GLU A 74 0.01 -7.17 13.58
N SER A 75 -0.76 -7.32 12.51
CA SER A 75 -1.55 -8.53 12.24
C SER A 75 -0.82 -9.55 11.37
N GLU A 76 0.29 -9.16 10.74
CA GLU A 76 0.96 -9.88 9.65
C GLU A 76 0.06 -10.12 8.43
N ASP A 77 -1.05 -9.39 8.30
CA ASP A 77 -1.92 -9.46 7.12
C ASP A 77 -1.18 -9.00 5.86
N ILE A 78 -1.34 -9.77 4.79
CA ILE A 78 -0.81 -9.42 3.47
C ILE A 78 -1.96 -9.04 2.54
N TRP A 79 -1.93 -7.83 2.02
CA TRP A 79 -2.89 -7.30 1.07
C TRP A 79 -2.21 -7.18 -0.29
N LEU A 80 -2.62 -7.98 -1.28
CA LEU A 80 -2.03 -7.98 -2.63
C LEU A 80 -2.99 -7.47 -3.69
N THR A 81 -2.48 -6.70 -4.64
CA THR A 81 -3.19 -6.30 -5.86
C THR A 81 -2.20 -6.14 -7.01
N THR A 82 -2.66 -5.76 -8.19
CA THR A 82 -1.76 -5.49 -9.33
C THR A 82 -1.26 -4.05 -9.29
N LEU A 83 -0.07 -3.83 -9.83
CA LEU A 83 0.44 -2.47 -10.04
C LEU A 83 -0.51 -1.67 -10.95
N ASP A 84 -1.08 -2.31 -11.97
CA ASP A 84 -1.99 -1.67 -12.92
C ASP A 84 -3.26 -1.13 -12.26
N ASN A 85 -3.78 -1.83 -11.23
CA ASN A 85 -4.91 -1.31 -10.46
C ASN A 85 -4.52 0.01 -9.78
N PHE A 86 -3.33 0.09 -9.17
CA PHE A 86 -2.84 1.33 -8.56
C PHE A 86 -2.64 2.46 -9.57
N MET A 87 -2.26 2.13 -10.81
CA MET A 87 -2.08 3.10 -11.90
C MET A 87 -3.41 3.57 -12.50
N THR A 88 -4.48 2.80 -12.34
CA THR A 88 -5.82 3.15 -12.83
C THR A 88 -6.48 4.17 -11.90
N VAL A 89 -6.74 5.39 -12.40
CA VAL A 89 -7.23 6.53 -11.60
C VAL A 89 -8.54 6.22 -10.88
N ASN A 90 -9.47 5.54 -11.54
CA ASN A 90 -10.78 5.22 -10.96
C ASN A 90 -10.70 4.14 -9.87
N MET A 91 -9.66 3.30 -9.89
CA MET A 91 -9.45 2.25 -8.89
C MET A 91 -8.65 2.74 -7.69
N ALA A 92 -7.66 3.61 -7.92
CA ALA A 92 -6.87 4.22 -6.86
C ALA A 92 -6.77 5.73 -7.05
N PRO A 93 -7.75 6.50 -6.53
CA PRO A 93 -7.76 7.95 -6.68
C PRO A 93 -6.47 8.59 -6.14
N PRO A 94 -5.86 9.53 -6.87
CA PRO A 94 -4.70 10.26 -6.39
C PRO A 94 -5.11 11.28 -5.32
N ARG A 95 -4.25 11.47 -4.33
CA ARG A 95 -4.29 12.63 -3.44
C ARG A 95 -2.91 13.30 -3.42
N ASP A 96 -2.90 14.61 -3.59
CA ASP A 96 -1.67 15.39 -3.70
C ASP A 96 -1.33 16.05 -2.35
N TYR A 97 -0.17 15.66 -1.79
CA TYR A 97 0.39 16.23 -0.56
C TYR A 97 1.66 17.07 -0.82
N SER A 98 2.01 17.33 -2.09
CA SER A 98 3.21 18.08 -2.49
C SER A 98 3.32 19.45 -1.81
N ARG A 99 2.21 20.18 -1.71
CA ARG A 99 2.13 21.48 -1.04
C ARG A 99 2.46 21.45 0.46
N ARG A 100 2.48 20.27 1.09
CA ARG A 100 2.82 20.05 2.50
C ARG A 100 4.18 19.35 2.66
N GLY A 101 5.01 19.35 1.61
CA GLY A 101 6.29 18.62 1.57
C GLY A 101 6.14 17.10 1.42
N GLY A 102 4.95 16.63 1.03
CA GLY A 102 4.67 15.21 0.78
C GLY A 102 4.82 14.81 -0.69
N ALA A 103 4.43 13.58 -1.01
CA ALA A 103 4.38 13.06 -2.38
C ALA A 103 2.93 12.85 -2.81
N VAL A 104 2.71 12.73 -4.12
CA VAL A 104 1.43 12.25 -4.66
C VAL A 104 1.26 10.79 -4.24
N GLN A 105 0.12 10.48 -3.63
CA GLN A 105 -0.21 9.14 -3.17
C GLN A 105 -1.44 8.59 -3.90
N ARG A 106 -1.46 7.27 -4.09
CA ARG A 106 -2.56 6.52 -4.71
C ARG A 106 -3.24 5.68 -3.65
N TYR A 107 -4.53 5.94 -3.42
CA TYR A 107 -5.31 5.29 -2.36
C TYR A 107 -6.14 4.17 -2.96
N MET A 108 -5.72 2.93 -2.72
CA MET A 108 -6.43 1.74 -3.19
C MET A 108 -7.41 1.27 -2.12
N PRO A 109 -8.71 1.18 -2.42
CA PRO A 109 -9.69 0.59 -1.52
C PRO A 109 -9.36 -0.85 -1.16
N THR A 110 -9.55 -1.23 0.12
CA THR A 110 -9.19 -2.56 0.64
C THR A 110 -9.93 -3.70 -0.05
N TYR A 111 -11.15 -3.47 -0.55
CA TYR A 111 -11.93 -4.48 -1.30
C TYR A 111 -11.35 -4.81 -2.69
N LEU A 112 -10.43 -4.00 -3.23
CA LEU A 112 -9.69 -4.30 -4.46
C LEU A 112 -8.38 -5.07 -4.22
N PHE A 113 -8.12 -5.48 -2.98
CA PHE A 113 -7.03 -6.37 -2.62
C PHE A 113 -7.51 -7.80 -2.42
N LYS A 114 -6.65 -8.75 -2.76
CA LYS A 114 -6.68 -10.09 -2.19
C LYS A 114 -5.95 -10.06 -0.85
N ARG A 115 -6.67 -10.37 0.23
CA ARG A 115 -6.10 -10.46 1.58
C ARG A 115 -5.73 -11.91 1.91
N LYS A 116 -4.53 -12.12 2.42
CA LYS A 116 -4.15 -13.31 3.18
C LYS A 116 -3.99 -12.89 4.63
N SER A 117 -4.78 -13.51 5.52
CA SER A 117 -4.66 -13.22 6.94
C SER A 117 -3.31 -13.66 7.48
N GLY A 118 -2.71 -12.82 8.31
CA GLY A 118 -1.52 -13.19 9.08
C GLY A 118 -1.86 -14.17 10.22
N VAL A 119 -0.82 -14.66 10.90
CA VAL A 119 -1.00 -15.44 12.12
C VAL A 119 -0.89 -14.48 13.30
N VAL A 120 -2.03 -14.10 13.87
CA VAL A 120 -2.02 -13.39 15.15
C VAL A 120 -1.51 -14.38 16.20
N ARG A 121 -0.32 -14.14 16.76
CA ARG A 121 0.12 -14.83 17.96
C ARG A 121 -0.69 -14.27 19.12
N ILE A 122 -1.66 -15.06 19.59
CA ILE A 122 -2.38 -14.83 20.85
C ILE A 122 -1.51 -15.31 22.00
#